data_AF-A0A8T6MGP8-F1
#
_entry.id   AF-A0A8T6MGP8-F1
#
_cell.length_a   1.000
_cell.length_b   1.000
_cell.length_c   1.000
_cell.angle_alpha   90.00
_cell.angle_beta   90.00
_cell.angle_gamma   90.00
#
_symmetry.space_group_name_H-M   'P 1'
#
loop_
_entity.id
_entity.type
_entity.pdbx_description
1 polymer ?
#
loop_
_entity_poly.entity_id
_entity_poly.type
_entity_poly.pdbx_seq_one_letter_code
_entity_poly.pdbx_strand_id
1 'polypeptide(L)'
;MAIDKRFFLGITISKKRKAISPLIATILLIVVAVAIIAIIVSWGKGFTNDSLSKASGLEIYTESETSFYLQVKNSINGRTVVQYNPPYNSPHTSLTITGYSLHGNTNINPIDPPITITANQTAVIDHGILFPELNLVLYLDNDRMIIKTDLLQTIKSPLSCPEGYVSVPGNHLYGTMNESGGFCVSKYEMKMDRTGDGIGNLVADYPDCNTGSLTYNTYSYELCPTPGTLVSTPEGSPIARITQTESISACEAIGGHLITNNEWMTIVRNIEQVPSNWSGGAVGDGYLPRGNSSSSGAMEGFDQLSGTTKRTLTLTNGEVIWDLAGNVRQWTSDTIQRKDQPDGFNNVDDSNNTSGFNWFDYFKGGGVDQYIYSDNLGNTTLKYKDLFLLTSNTYNATDNGVGRIYTYSDFSDTSTTEYAFLRGGHWGNGTNAGVLHLVLNKTPGSRSILIGLRCVK
;
A
#
# COMPACT_ATOMS: atom_id res chain seq x y z
N MET A 1 -99.10 2.59 -34.48
CA MET A 1 -99.66 3.79 -33.82
C MET A 1 -98.51 4.50 -33.13
N ALA A 2 -98.16 5.72 -33.59
CA ALA A 2 -97.22 6.72 -33.02
C ALA A 2 -95.75 6.29 -32.71
N ILE A 3 -94.74 6.67 -33.53
CA ILE A 3 -93.77 7.81 -33.40
C ILE A 3 -92.90 7.69 -32.12
N ASP A 4 -91.56 7.55 -32.15
CA ASP A 4 -90.60 8.61 -32.54
C ASP A 4 -89.15 8.12 -32.82
N LYS A 5 -88.42 8.96 -33.55
CA LYS A 5 -87.14 8.87 -34.27
C LYS A 5 -85.91 8.42 -33.47
N ARG A 6 -85.01 7.66 -34.11
CA ARG A 6 -83.54 7.81 -33.93
C ARG A 6 -82.81 7.75 -35.27
N PHE A 7 -82.11 8.85 -35.55
CA PHE A 7 -81.40 9.17 -36.79
C PHE A 7 -79.90 8.86 -36.61
N PHE A 8 -79.25 8.44 -37.70
CA PHE A 8 -77.80 8.22 -37.81
C PHE A 8 -76.99 9.49 -37.44
N LEU A 9 -75.82 9.32 -36.79
CA LEU A 9 -74.57 9.99 -37.19
C LEU A 9 -73.37 9.38 -36.44
N GLY A 10 -72.36 8.94 -37.19
CA GLY A 10 -71.06 8.55 -36.65
C GLY A 10 -70.23 9.77 -36.25
N ILE A 11 -69.46 9.64 -35.16
CA ILE A 11 -68.42 10.61 -34.79
C ILE A 11 -67.12 9.85 -34.56
N THR A 12 -66.16 10.07 -35.44
CA THR A 12 -64.76 9.68 -35.32
C THR A 12 -64.00 10.82 -34.64
N ILE A 13 -63.38 10.57 -33.48
CA ILE A 13 -62.57 11.56 -32.75
C ILE A 13 -61.12 11.52 -33.28
N SER A 14 -60.66 12.59 -33.94
CA SER A 14 -59.25 12.73 -34.36
C SER A 14 -58.39 13.34 -33.23
N LYS A 15 -57.32 12.64 -32.82
CA LYS A 15 -56.24 13.20 -31.98
C LYS A 15 -55.25 13.98 -32.86
N LYS A 16 -55.20 15.31 -32.75
CA LYS A 16 -54.15 16.14 -33.35
C LYS A 16 -52.88 16.07 -32.50
N ARG A 17 -51.80 15.45 -33.01
CA ARG A 17 -50.42 15.71 -32.51
C ARG A 17 -49.93 16.99 -33.16
N LYS A 18 -49.55 18.00 -32.37
CA LYS A 18 -48.89 19.21 -32.89
C LYS A 18 -47.46 18.82 -33.30
N ALA A 19 -47.17 18.87 -34.59
CA ALA A 19 -45.81 18.72 -35.11
C ALA A 19 -44.98 19.94 -34.70
N ILE A 20 -43.75 19.69 -34.25
CA ILE A 20 -42.75 20.73 -33.96
C ILE A 20 -42.44 21.44 -35.29
N SER A 21 -42.44 22.76 -35.31
CA SER A 21 -42.15 23.50 -36.54
C SER A 21 -40.70 23.24 -37.00
N PRO A 22 -40.41 23.29 -38.32
CA PRO A 22 -39.07 23.09 -38.84
C PRO A 22 -38.03 24.01 -38.17
N LEU A 23 -38.43 25.23 -37.81
CA LEU A 23 -37.59 26.19 -37.10
C LEU A 23 -37.17 25.68 -35.70
N ILE A 24 -38.10 25.12 -34.92
CA ILE A 24 -37.83 24.62 -33.57
C ILE A 24 -36.96 23.37 -33.63
N ALA A 25 -37.16 22.50 -34.64
CA ALA A 25 -36.32 21.32 -34.85
C ALA A 25 -34.86 21.70 -35.16
N THR A 26 -34.63 22.71 -35.99
CA THR A 26 -33.29 23.21 -36.31
C THR A 26 -32.60 23.82 -35.08
N ILE A 27 -33.33 24.61 -34.28
CA ILE A 27 -32.80 25.18 -33.04
C ILE A 27 -32.38 24.07 -32.06
N LEU A 28 -33.22 23.05 -31.88
CA LEU A 28 -32.90 21.92 -31.01
C LEU A 28 -31.67 21.14 -31.48
N LEU A 29 -31.52 20.92 -32.78
CA LEU A 29 -30.35 20.24 -33.35
C LEU A 29 -29.05 21.02 -33.08
N ILE A 30 -29.08 22.35 -33.24
CA ILE A 30 -27.91 23.20 -32.96
C ILE A 30 -27.56 23.17 -31.47
N VAL A 31 -28.56 23.25 -30.58
CA VAL A 31 -28.34 23.21 -29.12
C VAL A 31 -27.71 21.88 -28.70
N VAL A 32 -28.18 20.76 -29.23
CA VAL A 32 -27.60 19.43 -28.94
C VAL A 32 -26.17 19.31 -29.47
N ALA A 33 -25.90 19.81 -30.68
CA ALA A 33 -24.55 19.78 -31.25
C ALA A 33 -23.57 20.61 -30.41
N VAL A 34 -23.96 21.80 -29.96
CA VAL A 34 -23.13 22.66 -29.10
C VAL A 34 -22.89 21.99 -27.74
N ALA A 35 -23.90 21.34 -27.15
CA ALA A 35 -23.76 20.62 -25.89
C ALA A 35 -22.79 19.43 -26.02
N ILE A 36 -22.87 18.66 -27.11
CA ILE A 36 -21.94 17.55 -27.37
C ILE A 36 -20.51 18.06 -27.57
N ILE A 37 -20.32 19.14 -28.33
CA ILE A 37 -19.00 19.76 -28.51
C ILE A 37 -18.43 20.23 -27.17
N ALA A 38 -19.23 20.86 -26.32
CA ALA A 38 -18.79 21.29 -24.99
C ALA A 38 -18.37 20.10 -24.11
N ILE A 39 -19.11 18.98 -24.15
CA ILE A 39 -18.75 17.74 -23.45
C ILE A 39 -17.44 17.18 -23.99
N ILE A 40 -17.27 17.09 -25.30
CA ILE A 40 -16.04 16.59 -25.94
C ILE A 40 -14.84 17.49 -25.62
N VAL A 41 -15.01 18.81 -25.65
CA VAL A 41 -13.95 19.76 -25.28
C VAL A 41 -13.61 19.65 -23.79
N SER A 42 -14.61 19.46 -22.92
CA SER A 42 -14.38 19.26 -21.49
C SER A 42 -13.66 17.94 -21.19
N TRP A 43 -14.08 16.84 -21.84
CA TRP A 43 -13.41 15.54 -21.76
C TRP A 43 -11.99 15.60 -22.33
N GLY A 44 -11.81 16.26 -23.48
CA GLY A 44 -10.51 16.46 -24.11
C GLY A 44 -9.56 17.26 -23.22
N LYS A 45 -10.03 18.35 -22.59
CA LYS A 45 -9.26 19.13 -21.62
C LYS A 45 -8.90 18.33 -20.37
N GLY A 46 -9.83 17.54 -19.85
CA GLY A 46 -9.57 16.63 -18.72
C GLY A 46 -8.49 15.62 -19.08
N PHE A 47 -8.64 14.93 -20.21
CA PHE A 47 -7.65 13.96 -20.69
C PHE A 47 -6.27 14.58 -20.94
N THR A 48 -6.19 15.77 -21.55
CA THR A 48 -4.90 16.45 -21.79
C THR A 48 -4.26 16.92 -20.49
N ASN A 49 -5.04 17.47 -19.55
CA ASN A 49 -4.50 17.96 -18.28
C ASN A 49 -4.06 16.80 -17.37
N ASP A 50 -4.81 15.70 -17.36
CA ASP A 50 -4.45 14.47 -16.63
C ASP A 50 -3.23 13.77 -17.25
N SER A 51 -3.05 13.88 -18.57
CA SER A 51 -1.87 13.35 -19.25
C SER A 51 -0.64 14.24 -19.06
N LEU A 52 -0.80 15.58 -19.08
CA LEU A 52 0.29 16.52 -18.84
C LEU A 52 0.73 16.55 -17.37
N SER A 53 -0.19 16.44 -16.41
CA SER A 53 0.14 16.39 -14.98
C SER A 53 0.92 15.13 -14.61
N LYS A 54 0.70 14.02 -15.32
CA LYS A 54 1.51 12.81 -15.22
C LYS A 54 2.89 12.96 -15.89
N ALA A 55 3.04 13.85 -16.86
CA ALA A 55 4.28 14.07 -17.61
C ALA A 55 5.23 15.11 -16.99
N SER A 56 4.77 15.95 -16.06
CA SER A 56 5.55 17.07 -15.53
C SER A 56 6.83 16.70 -14.77
N GLY A 57 6.99 15.43 -14.37
CA GLY A 57 8.22 14.93 -13.73
C GLY A 57 9.35 14.55 -14.70
N LEU A 58 9.04 14.33 -15.99
CA LEU A 58 10.03 13.87 -16.98
C LEU A 58 10.68 14.99 -17.79
N GLU A 59 10.07 16.19 -17.87
CA GLU A 59 10.57 17.29 -18.72
C GLU A 59 11.71 18.12 -18.11
N ILE A 60 12.11 17.88 -16.86
CA ILE A 60 13.16 18.67 -16.18
C ILE A 60 14.54 18.02 -16.30
N TYR A 61 14.62 16.69 -16.27
CA TYR A 61 15.90 16.00 -16.18
C TYR A 61 16.50 15.72 -17.55
N THR A 62 17.76 16.08 -17.70
CA THR A 62 18.55 15.75 -18.89
C THR A 62 19.59 14.69 -18.57
N GLU A 63 19.90 13.83 -19.54
CA GLU A 63 20.87 12.76 -19.31
C GLU A 63 22.25 13.34 -19.01
N SER A 64 22.89 12.82 -17.95
CA SER A 64 24.19 13.31 -17.49
C SER A 64 25.33 12.75 -18.33
N GLU A 65 26.26 13.61 -18.73
CA GLU A 65 27.54 13.21 -19.33
C GLU A 65 28.37 12.32 -18.39
N THR A 66 28.10 12.37 -17.08
CA THR A 66 28.76 11.52 -16.08
C THR A 66 28.29 10.07 -16.09
N SER A 67 27.24 9.72 -16.86
CA SER A 67 26.72 8.36 -16.95
C SER A 67 27.80 7.36 -17.38
N PHE A 68 28.66 7.72 -18.33
CA PHE A 68 29.75 6.87 -18.83
C PHE A 68 30.80 6.53 -17.76
N TYR A 69 30.93 7.37 -16.75
CA TYR A 69 31.91 7.20 -15.68
C TYR A 69 31.37 6.39 -14.51
N LEU A 70 30.05 6.20 -14.41
CA LEU A 70 29.43 5.39 -13.37
C LEU A 70 29.25 3.95 -13.84
N GLN A 71 30.08 3.04 -13.34
CA GLN A 71 30.03 1.62 -13.68
C GLN A 71 29.27 0.84 -12.60
N VAL A 72 28.33 0.00 -13.00
CA VAL A 72 27.69 -0.95 -12.09
C VAL A 72 28.60 -2.16 -11.90
N LYS A 73 28.87 -2.54 -10.65
CA LYS A 73 29.74 -3.67 -10.29
C LYS A 73 28.94 -4.92 -9.98
N ASN A 74 27.87 -4.79 -9.21
CA ASN A 74 26.94 -5.86 -8.93
C ASN A 74 25.56 -5.28 -8.54
N SER A 75 24.54 -6.13 -8.62
CA SER A 75 23.22 -5.84 -8.10
C SER A 75 22.62 -7.08 -7.43
N ILE A 76 22.11 -6.92 -6.22
CA ILE A 76 21.53 -7.99 -5.40
C ILE A 76 20.41 -7.42 -4.53
N ASN A 77 19.23 -8.05 -4.53
CA ASN A 77 18.12 -7.76 -3.60
C ASN A 77 17.87 -6.27 -3.27
N GLY A 78 17.73 -5.45 -4.31
CA GLY A 78 17.46 -4.02 -4.25
C GLY A 78 18.68 -3.16 -3.96
N ARG A 79 19.90 -3.71 -3.99
CA ARG A 79 21.16 -2.99 -3.83
C ARG A 79 21.92 -3.02 -5.14
N THR A 80 22.37 -1.86 -5.60
CA THR A 80 23.30 -1.74 -6.71
C THR A 80 24.59 -1.08 -6.24
N VAL A 81 25.72 -1.77 -6.42
CA VAL A 81 27.05 -1.20 -6.12
C VAL A 81 27.62 -0.59 -7.38
N VAL A 82 28.03 0.67 -7.29
CA VAL A 82 28.56 1.44 -8.40
C VAL A 82 29.97 1.92 -8.11
N GLN A 83 30.79 2.08 -9.14
CA GLN A 83 32.10 2.74 -9.06
C GLN A 83 32.12 3.93 -10.01
N TYR A 84 32.58 5.08 -9.52
CA TYR A 84 32.66 6.30 -10.30
C TYR A 84 34.10 6.57 -10.75
N ASN A 85 34.38 6.44 -12.05
CA ASN A 85 35.73 6.53 -12.63
C ASN A 85 35.82 7.60 -13.73
N PRO A 86 35.76 8.91 -13.39
CA PRO A 86 35.95 9.96 -14.38
C PRO A 86 37.42 10.05 -14.84
N PRO A 87 37.70 10.57 -16.07
CA PRO A 87 39.06 10.78 -16.56
C PRO A 87 39.89 11.70 -15.65
N TYR A 88 41.21 11.52 -15.69
CA TYR A 88 42.15 12.41 -15.00
C TYR A 88 41.95 13.87 -15.47
N ASN A 89 41.86 14.81 -14.53
CA ASN A 89 41.50 16.22 -14.75
C ASN A 89 40.07 16.50 -15.26
N SER A 90 39.15 15.52 -15.19
CA SER A 90 37.73 15.78 -15.46
C SER A 90 37.18 16.86 -14.51
N PRO A 91 36.34 17.79 -15.00
CA PRO A 91 35.63 18.73 -14.14
C PRO A 91 34.58 18.03 -13.25
N HIS A 92 34.21 16.78 -13.55
CA HIS A 92 33.24 15.99 -12.80
C HIS A 92 33.92 15.14 -11.72
N THR A 93 34.54 15.78 -10.73
CA THR A 93 35.30 15.10 -9.68
C THR A 93 34.41 14.34 -8.68
N SER A 94 33.13 14.69 -8.60
CA SER A 94 32.11 13.99 -7.82
C SER A 94 30.73 14.08 -8.48
N LEU A 95 29.81 13.21 -8.05
CA LEU A 95 28.39 13.35 -8.31
C LEU A 95 27.59 13.06 -7.03
N THR A 96 26.42 13.66 -6.89
CA THR A 96 25.52 13.44 -5.76
C THR A 96 24.20 12.89 -6.28
N ILE A 97 23.80 11.71 -5.79
CA ILE A 97 22.55 11.04 -6.14
C ILE A 97 21.52 11.37 -5.06
N THR A 98 20.39 11.93 -5.48
CA THR A 98 19.31 12.42 -4.59
C THR A 98 18.06 11.55 -4.67
N GLY A 99 17.91 10.75 -5.72
CA GLY A 99 16.73 9.92 -5.92
C GLY A 99 16.94 8.79 -6.92
N TYR A 100 15.94 7.92 -7.02
CA TYR A 100 15.90 6.83 -8.00
C TYR A 100 14.48 6.51 -8.47
N SER A 101 14.37 5.88 -9.63
CA SER A 101 13.10 5.33 -10.12
C SER A 101 13.36 4.15 -11.07
N LEU A 102 12.27 3.43 -11.40
CA LEU A 102 12.24 2.57 -12.57
C LEU A 102 12.15 3.43 -13.82
N HIS A 103 12.89 3.07 -14.86
CA HIS A 103 12.77 3.76 -16.14
C HIS A 103 11.34 3.72 -16.67
N GLY A 104 10.83 4.88 -17.11
CA GLY A 104 9.44 5.06 -17.54
C GLY A 104 8.46 5.35 -16.38
N ASN A 105 8.89 5.22 -15.12
CA ASN A 105 8.12 5.69 -13.98
C ASN A 105 8.37 7.20 -13.75
N THR A 106 7.29 7.93 -13.48
CA THR A 106 7.32 9.37 -13.20
C THR A 106 7.59 9.67 -11.71
N ASN A 107 7.38 8.69 -10.83
CA ASN A 107 7.60 8.82 -9.40
C ASN A 107 9.10 8.73 -9.06
N ILE A 108 9.65 9.80 -8.49
CA ILE A 108 11.03 9.87 -8.01
C ILE A 108 11.04 9.48 -6.53
N ASN A 109 11.75 8.41 -6.21
CA ASN A 109 11.92 7.95 -4.83
C ASN A 109 13.15 8.65 -4.23
N PRO A 110 13.00 9.40 -3.12
CA PRO A 110 14.13 10.11 -2.53
C PRO A 110 15.14 9.14 -1.91
N ILE A 111 16.42 9.49 -2.00
CA ILE A 111 17.51 8.91 -1.22
C ILE A 111 17.83 9.88 -0.10
N ASP A 112 17.56 9.47 1.14
CA ASP A 112 17.80 10.27 2.34
C ASP A 112 18.73 9.50 3.31
N PRO A 113 19.96 9.99 3.56
CA PRO A 113 20.58 11.19 2.97
C PRO A 113 21.08 10.93 1.52
N PRO A 114 21.25 12.00 0.69
CA PRO A 114 21.84 11.87 -0.64
C PRO A 114 23.22 11.19 -0.63
N ILE A 115 23.54 10.46 -1.70
CA ILE A 115 24.80 9.73 -1.84
C ILE A 115 25.77 10.52 -2.71
N THR A 116 26.85 11.05 -2.12
CA THR A 116 27.95 11.67 -2.88
C THR A 116 29.05 10.66 -3.16
N ILE A 117 29.43 10.52 -4.43
CA ILE A 117 30.49 9.62 -4.89
C ILE A 117 31.61 10.48 -5.49
N THR A 118 32.82 10.39 -4.93
CA THR A 118 34.00 11.08 -5.48
C THR A 118 34.76 10.18 -6.47
N ALA A 119 35.62 10.77 -7.28
CA ALA A 119 36.39 10.07 -8.30
C ALA A 119 37.16 8.85 -7.74
N ASN A 120 37.07 7.73 -8.47
CA ASN A 120 37.63 6.41 -8.16
C ASN A 120 37.05 5.71 -6.91
N GLN A 121 35.95 6.23 -6.35
CA GLN A 121 35.27 5.59 -5.22
C GLN A 121 34.14 4.67 -5.66
N THR A 122 33.80 3.75 -4.75
CA THR A 122 32.64 2.86 -4.83
C THR A 122 31.56 3.37 -3.90
N ALA A 123 30.30 3.25 -4.31
CA ALA A 123 29.14 3.55 -3.48
C ALA A 123 28.08 2.45 -3.58
N VAL A 124 27.26 2.38 -2.55
CA VAL A 124 26.13 1.45 -2.42
C VAL A 124 24.85 2.24 -2.60
N ILE A 125 23.99 1.80 -3.51
CA ILE A 125 22.67 2.39 -3.75
C ILE A 125 21.62 1.33 -3.40
N ASP A 126 20.98 1.51 -2.25
CA ASP A 126 19.87 0.66 -1.80
C ASP A 126 18.55 1.25 -2.30
N HIS A 127 18.06 0.75 -3.43
CA HIS A 127 16.83 1.20 -4.11
C HIS A 127 15.63 0.27 -3.86
N GLY A 128 15.86 -0.94 -3.37
CA GLY A 128 14.80 -1.87 -2.97
C GLY A 128 13.92 -2.42 -4.11
N ILE A 129 14.36 -2.30 -5.36
CA ILE A 129 13.66 -2.81 -6.55
C ILE A 129 14.10 -4.26 -6.77
N LEU A 130 13.15 -5.20 -6.87
CA LEU A 130 13.36 -6.64 -6.91
C LEU A 130 12.90 -7.25 -8.25
N PHE A 131 13.42 -6.72 -9.35
CA PHE A 131 13.32 -7.37 -10.67
C PHE A 131 14.66 -8.04 -11.03
N PRO A 132 14.64 -9.24 -11.64
CA PRO A 132 15.87 -9.90 -12.12
C PRO A 132 16.62 -9.07 -13.15
N GLU A 133 15.89 -8.29 -13.94
CA GLU A 133 16.40 -7.33 -14.91
C GLU A 133 15.66 -6.01 -14.69
N LEU A 134 16.40 -4.90 -14.55
CA LEU A 134 15.79 -3.59 -14.39
C LEU A 134 16.51 -2.50 -15.18
N ASN A 135 15.74 -1.48 -15.54
CA ASN A 135 16.25 -0.21 -16.04
C ASN A 135 16.17 0.80 -14.91
N LEU A 136 17.31 1.11 -14.30
CA LEU A 136 17.42 2.01 -13.16
C LEU A 136 17.69 3.43 -13.61
N VAL A 137 16.95 4.38 -13.05
CA VAL A 137 17.20 5.80 -13.17
C VAL A 137 17.72 6.33 -11.85
N LEU A 138 18.82 7.08 -11.88
CA LEU A 138 19.41 7.78 -10.75
C LEU A 138 19.32 9.29 -11.00
N TYR A 139 18.70 10.02 -10.08
CA TYR A 139 18.54 11.47 -10.16
C TYR A 139 19.65 12.16 -9.38
N LEU A 140 20.20 13.22 -9.96
CA LEU A 140 21.29 14.01 -9.39
C LEU A 140 20.79 15.34 -8.83
N ASP A 141 21.59 15.98 -8.00
CA ASP A 141 21.32 17.29 -7.37
C ASP A 141 21.35 18.50 -8.32
N ASN A 142 21.68 18.28 -9.59
CA ASN A 142 21.87 19.31 -10.61
C ASN A 142 20.89 19.16 -11.79
N ASP A 143 19.70 18.64 -11.54
CA ASP A 143 18.65 18.39 -12.54
C ASP A 143 19.11 17.50 -13.71
N ARG A 144 20.09 16.63 -13.45
CA ARG A 144 20.54 15.59 -14.38
C ARG A 144 20.13 14.21 -13.90
N MET A 145 20.08 13.26 -14.82
CA MET A 145 19.79 11.85 -14.52
C MET A 145 20.81 10.92 -15.17
N ILE A 146 21.02 9.76 -14.56
CA ILE A 146 21.80 8.66 -15.12
C ILE A 146 20.86 7.48 -15.32
N ILE A 147 20.81 6.96 -16.54
CA ILE A 147 20.05 5.77 -16.88
C ILE A 147 21.00 4.58 -16.99
N LYS A 148 20.69 3.49 -16.30
CA LYS A 148 21.38 2.21 -16.41
C LYS A 148 20.37 1.16 -16.87
N THR A 149 20.50 0.75 -18.12
CA THR A 149 19.62 -0.26 -18.72
C THR A 149 20.14 -1.67 -18.51
N ASP A 150 19.25 -2.65 -18.64
CA ASP A 150 19.56 -4.07 -18.70
C ASP A 150 20.40 -4.55 -17.50
N LEU A 151 20.15 -3.95 -16.33
CA LEU A 151 20.85 -4.31 -15.10
C LEU A 151 20.36 -5.66 -14.61
N LEU A 152 21.25 -6.64 -14.67
CA LEU A 152 21.02 -7.95 -14.08
C LEU A 152 21.24 -7.92 -12.57
N GLN A 153 20.26 -8.44 -11.86
CA GLN A 153 20.25 -8.49 -10.41
C GLN A 153 20.00 -9.93 -9.95
N THR A 154 20.77 -10.36 -8.94
CA THR A 154 20.47 -11.61 -8.23
C THR A 154 19.41 -11.36 -7.17
N ILE A 155 18.33 -12.13 -7.18
CA ILE A 155 17.32 -12.13 -6.12
C ILE A 155 17.46 -13.40 -5.31
N LYS A 156 17.80 -13.25 -4.03
CA LYS A 156 17.89 -14.32 -3.06
C LYS A 156 16.68 -14.30 -2.12
N SER A 157 16.36 -15.45 -1.58
CA SER A 157 15.35 -15.68 -0.55
C SER A 157 15.69 -16.98 0.18
N PRO A 158 15.13 -17.22 1.38
CA PRO A 158 15.29 -18.50 2.07
C PRO A 158 14.90 -19.69 1.17
N LEU A 159 15.74 -20.73 1.15
CA LEU A 159 15.51 -21.94 0.35
C LEU A 159 14.36 -22.80 0.89
N SER A 160 14.12 -22.74 2.20
CA SER A 160 13.05 -23.46 2.87
C SER A 160 12.56 -22.64 4.06
N CYS A 161 11.26 -22.68 4.31
CA CYS A 161 10.66 -22.11 5.51
C CYS A 161 9.99 -23.21 6.35
N PRO A 162 9.84 -22.99 7.67
CA PRO A 162 9.05 -23.88 8.52
C PRO A 162 7.62 -24.02 8.00
N GLU A 163 6.94 -25.10 8.39
CA GLU A 163 5.53 -25.30 8.05
C GLU A 163 4.69 -24.10 8.51
N GLY A 164 3.78 -23.66 7.63
CA GLY A 164 2.95 -22.48 7.86
C GLY A 164 3.64 -21.14 7.57
N TYR A 165 4.89 -21.13 7.12
CA TYR A 165 5.63 -19.91 6.76
C TYR A 165 5.93 -19.86 5.26
N VAL A 166 6.03 -18.66 4.70
CA VAL A 166 6.40 -18.39 3.31
C VAL A 166 7.74 -17.67 3.23
N SER A 167 8.51 -17.99 2.18
CA SER A 167 9.82 -17.39 1.91
C SER A 167 9.65 -15.98 1.33
N VAL A 168 10.25 -14.98 1.98
CA VAL A 168 10.24 -13.60 1.51
C VAL A 168 11.66 -13.24 1.03
N PRO A 169 11.85 -12.86 -0.24
CA PRO A 169 13.10 -12.29 -0.71
C PRO A 169 13.46 -11.05 0.12
N GLY A 170 14.66 -11.04 0.71
CA GLY A 170 15.12 -9.93 1.51
C GLY A 170 15.33 -8.68 0.66
N ASN A 171 15.47 -7.53 1.33
CA ASN A 171 15.62 -6.26 0.65
C ASN A 171 16.61 -5.36 1.40
N HIS A 172 17.69 -4.95 0.72
CA HIS A 172 18.73 -4.14 1.34
C HIS A 172 18.25 -2.76 1.81
N LEU A 173 17.27 -2.15 1.13
CA LEU A 173 16.68 -0.87 1.55
C LEU A 173 16.02 -0.94 2.93
N TYR A 174 15.51 -2.12 3.28
CA TYR A 174 14.84 -2.36 4.57
C TYR A 174 15.73 -3.09 5.57
N GLY A 175 16.97 -3.42 5.23
CA GLY A 175 17.86 -4.18 6.10
C GLY A 175 17.41 -5.62 6.35
N THR A 176 16.56 -6.20 5.49
CA THR A 176 16.01 -7.56 5.65
C THR A 176 16.79 -8.61 4.86
N MET A 177 17.98 -8.25 4.39
CA MET A 177 18.92 -9.18 3.77
C MET A 177 19.84 -9.79 4.82
N ASN A 178 19.77 -11.12 4.95
CA ASN A 178 20.67 -11.92 5.79
C ASN A 178 21.39 -13.00 4.94
N GLU A 179 22.08 -13.92 5.60
CA GLU A 179 22.80 -15.02 4.95
C GLU A 179 21.90 -15.95 4.12
N SER A 180 20.65 -16.13 4.55
CA SER A 180 19.61 -16.87 3.82
C SER A 180 18.98 -16.07 2.68
N GLY A 181 19.38 -14.81 2.50
CA GLY A 181 18.87 -13.92 1.45
C GLY A 181 17.49 -13.32 1.74
N GLY A 182 16.97 -13.43 2.96
CA GLY A 182 15.63 -12.95 3.33
C GLY A 182 15.11 -13.67 4.58
N PHE A 183 13.79 -13.70 4.77
CA PHE A 183 13.19 -14.24 6.00
C PHE A 183 11.94 -15.07 5.72
N CYS A 184 11.55 -15.87 6.69
CA CYS A 184 10.32 -16.65 6.64
C CYS A 184 9.25 -15.94 7.46
N VAL A 185 8.12 -15.60 6.85
CA VAL A 185 6.98 -14.99 7.57
C VAL A 185 5.81 -15.94 7.61
N SER A 186 5.05 -15.95 8.71
CA SER A 186 3.86 -16.79 8.79
C SER A 186 2.90 -16.49 7.64
N LYS A 187 2.38 -17.53 6.98
CA LYS A 187 1.56 -17.42 5.77
C LYS A 187 0.20 -16.81 6.07
N TYR A 188 -0.42 -17.33 7.11
CA TYR A 188 -1.66 -16.84 7.69
C TYR A 188 -1.35 -16.05 8.97
N GLU A 189 -2.30 -15.25 9.41
CA GLU A 189 -2.28 -14.68 10.76
C GLU A 189 -2.17 -15.79 11.81
N MET A 190 -1.49 -15.52 12.92
CA MET A 190 -1.24 -16.53 13.94
C MET A 190 -2.52 -16.99 14.62
N LYS A 191 -2.55 -18.30 14.91
CA LYS A 191 -3.67 -19.00 15.53
C LYS A 191 -3.18 -19.77 16.75
N MET A 192 -4.10 -20.10 17.64
CA MET A 192 -3.79 -20.89 18.83
C MET A 192 -4.04 -22.37 18.54
N ASP A 193 -3.03 -23.21 18.71
CA ASP A 193 -3.15 -24.67 18.77
C ASP A 193 -3.13 -25.10 20.24
N ARG A 194 -4.29 -25.50 20.77
CA ARG A 194 -4.46 -26.02 22.12
C ARG A 194 -4.49 -27.54 22.17
N THR A 195 -4.80 -28.16 21.04
CA THR A 195 -4.92 -29.61 20.90
C THR A 195 -3.57 -30.29 20.72
N GLY A 196 -2.56 -29.53 20.28
CA GLY A 196 -1.22 -30.03 19.98
C GLY A 196 -1.17 -30.85 18.69
N ASP A 197 -2.15 -30.67 17.80
CA ASP A 197 -2.24 -31.35 16.51
C ASP A 197 -1.59 -30.55 15.37
N GLY A 198 -1.01 -29.38 15.68
CA GLY A 198 -0.38 -28.49 14.71
C GLY A 198 -1.36 -27.60 13.96
N ILE A 199 -2.65 -27.62 14.33
CA ILE A 199 -3.73 -26.92 13.62
C ILE A 199 -4.34 -25.86 14.54
N GLY A 200 -4.72 -24.71 13.96
CA GLY A 200 -5.34 -23.64 14.73
C GLY A 200 -6.76 -24.04 15.12
N ASN A 201 -7.13 -23.82 16.38
CA ASN A 201 -8.49 -24.12 16.82
C ASN A 201 -9.45 -22.95 16.58
N LEU A 202 -10.74 -23.26 16.50
CA LEU A 202 -11.80 -22.25 16.43
C LEU A 202 -12.12 -21.73 17.82
N VAL A 203 -12.40 -20.44 17.91
CA VAL A 203 -12.92 -19.85 19.15
C VAL A 203 -14.28 -20.46 19.53
N ALA A 204 -15.05 -20.92 18.55
CA ALA A 204 -16.34 -21.57 18.76
C ALA A 204 -16.25 -22.88 19.57
N ASP A 205 -15.10 -23.58 19.52
CA ASP A 205 -14.86 -24.80 20.30
C ASP A 205 -14.64 -24.51 21.79
N TYR A 206 -14.42 -23.24 22.13
CA TYR A 206 -14.14 -22.78 23.47
C TYR A 206 -15.12 -21.67 23.87
N PRO A 207 -16.42 -21.97 24.08
CA PRO A 207 -17.43 -20.96 24.36
C PRO A 207 -17.19 -20.17 25.67
N ASP A 208 -16.33 -20.68 26.56
CA ASP A 208 -15.88 -19.99 27.77
C ASP A 208 -14.92 -18.81 27.45
N CYS A 209 -14.36 -18.78 26.24
CA CYS A 209 -13.70 -17.61 25.68
C CYS A 209 -14.73 -16.49 25.49
N ASN A 210 -14.52 -15.36 26.15
CA ASN A 210 -15.31 -14.11 26.08
C ASN A 210 -16.28 -14.00 24.87
N THR A 211 -17.54 -13.67 25.16
CA THR A 211 -18.63 -13.47 24.18
C THR A 211 -18.28 -12.54 23.01
N GLY A 212 -17.45 -11.53 23.21
CA GLY A 212 -16.98 -10.64 22.14
C GLY A 212 -16.11 -11.37 21.11
N SER A 213 -15.23 -12.27 21.55
CA SER A 213 -14.36 -13.06 20.68
C SER A 213 -15.13 -14.05 19.83
N LEU A 214 -16.16 -14.69 20.40
CA LEU A 214 -17.09 -15.55 19.65
C LEU A 214 -17.84 -14.77 18.56
N THR A 215 -18.30 -13.56 18.88
CA THR A 215 -19.07 -12.71 17.95
C THR A 215 -18.27 -12.36 16.69
N TYR A 216 -16.96 -12.14 16.84
CA TYR A 216 -16.09 -11.66 15.76
C TYR A 216 -15.14 -12.72 15.22
N ASN A 217 -15.29 -13.98 15.63
CA ASN A 217 -14.44 -15.09 15.23
C ASN A 217 -12.93 -14.83 15.47
N THR A 218 -12.59 -14.26 16.63
CA THR A 218 -11.19 -14.02 17.03
C THR A 218 -10.85 -14.76 18.31
N TYR A 219 -9.65 -15.33 18.37
CA TYR A 219 -9.15 -16.03 19.54
C TYR A 219 -8.50 -15.03 20.51
N SER A 220 -9.17 -14.69 21.62
CA SER A 220 -8.64 -13.69 22.57
C SER A 220 -7.48 -14.24 23.39
N TYR A 221 -6.27 -13.71 23.19
CA TYR A 221 -5.05 -14.15 23.90
C TYR A 221 -5.15 -14.01 25.43
N GLU A 222 -5.67 -12.89 25.95
CA GLU A 222 -5.75 -12.65 27.41
C GLU A 222 -6.89 -13.43 28.09
N LEU A 223 -8.07 -13.55 27.45
CA LEU A 223 -9.27 -14.14 28.08
C LEU A 223 -9.50 -15.62 27.73
N CYS A 224 -8.68 -16.18 26.86
CA CYS A 224 -8.60 -17.62 26.62
C CYS A 224 -7.23 -18.20 27.02
N PRO A 225 -6.64 -17.85 28.19
CA PRO A 225 -5.30 -18.25 28.53
C PRO A 225 -5.31 -19.72 28.93
N THR A 226 -4.79 -20.57 28.05
CA THR A 226 -4.66 -22.01 28.25
C THR A 226 -3.35 -22.46 27.61
N PRO A 227 -2.76 -23.59 28.03
CA PRO A 227 -1.57 -24.09 27.37
C PRO A 227 -1.88 -24.32 25.88
N GLY A 228 -1.06 -23.73 25.03
CA GLY A 228 -1.17 -23.83 23.59
C GLY A 228 0.06 -23.24 22.92
N THR A 229 0.25 -23.54 21.65
CA THR A 229 1.36 -23.00 20.85
C THR A 229 0.82 -22.21 19.67
N LEU A 230 1.62 -21.27 19.17
CA LEU A 230 1.26 -20.48 18.01
C LEU A 230 1.54 -21.29 16.74
N VAL A 231 0.53 -21.37 15.88
CA VAL A 231 0.61 -22.00 14.56
C VAL A 231 0.10 -21.05 13.49
N SER A 232 0.56 -21.25 12.26
CA SER A 232 0.08 -20.51 11.08
C SER A 232 -0.49 -21.48 10.05
N THR A 233 -1.74 -21.83 10.23
CA THR A 233 -2.50 -22.77 9.39
C THR A 233 -3.70 -22.07 8.77
N PRO A 234 -4.33 -22.63 7.73
CA PRO A 234 -5.56 -22.06 7.20
C PRO A 234 -6.73 -22.18 8.20
N GLU A 235 -6.90 -23.32 8.87
CA GLU A 235 -7.92 -23.57 9.89
C GLU A 235 -7.70 -22.74 11.16
N GLY A 236 -8.77 -22.24 11.77
CA GLY A 236 -8.77 -21.70 13.12
C GLY A 236 -8.98 -20.19 13.20
N SER A 237 -9.43 -19.71 14.35
CA SER A 237 -9.69 -18.27 14.54
C SER A 237 -8.36 -17.52 14.75
N PRO A 238 -8.12 -16.38 14.06
CA PRO A 238 -6.90 -15.60 14.27
C PRO A 238 -6.83 -15.08 15.70
N ILE A 239 -5.63 -15.12 16.28
CA ILE A 239 -5.35 -14.56 17.60
C ILE A 239 -5.58 -13.06 17.55
N ALA A 240 -6.30 -12.55 18.54
CA ALA A 240 -6.47 -11.12 18.78
C ALA A 240 -6.47 -10.79 20.28
N ARG A 241 -6.72 -9.52 20.62
CA ARG A 241 -6.78 -9.02 22.00
C ARG A 241 -5.51 -9.37 22.79
N ILE A 242 -4.39 -9.13 22.14
CA ILE A 242 -3.01 -9.33 22.61
C ILE A 242 -2.29 -7.97 22.60
N THR A 243 -1.38 -7.74 23.56
CA THR A 243 -0.50 -6.55 23.56
C THR A 243 0.69 -6.74 22.63
N GLN A 244 1.39 -5.65 22.31
CA GLN A 244 2.63 -5.75 21.55
C GLN A 244 3.68 -6.58 22.31
N THR A 245 3.84 -6.35 23.62
CA THR A 245 4.81 -7.06 24.47
C THR A 245 4.51 -8.55 24.58
N GLU A 246 3.23 -8.93 24.70
CA GLU A 246 2.81 -10.34 24.65
C GLU A 246 3.06 -10.94 23.27
N SER A 247 2.83 -10.17 22.20
CA SER A 247 3.06 -10.64 20.83
C SER A 247 4.54 -10.92 20.56
N ILE A 248 5.44 -10.07 21.06
CA ILE A 248 6.90 -10.30 21.04
C ILE A 248 7.23 -11.60 21.76
N SER A 249 6.79 -11.73 23.02
CA SER A 249 7.07 -12.92 23.84
C SER A 249 6.51 -14.20 23.22
N ALA A 250 5.33 -14.14 22.59
CA ALA A 250 4.68 -15.28 21.97
C ALA A 250 5.41 -15.75 20.70
N CYS A 251 5.89 -14.81 19.88
CA CYS A 251 6.71 -15.15 18.71
C CYS A 251 8.10 -15.69 19.11
N GLU A 252 8.72 -15.13 20.15
CA GLU A 252 9.99 -15.64 20.71
C GLU A 252 9.85 -17.07 21.23
N ALA A 253 8.72 -17.39 21.88
CA ALA A 253 8.44 -18.73 22.41
C ALA A 253 8.38 -19.82 21.33
N ILE A 254 8.11 -19.47 20.07
CA ILE A 254 8.13 -20.40 18.92
C ILE A 254 9.41 -20.30 18.09
N GLY A 255 10.45 -19.62 18.61
CA GLY A 255 11.76 -19.48 17.97
C GLY A 255 11.78 -18.48 16.81
N GLY A 256 10.96 -17.43 16.87
CA GLY A 256 10.96 -16.32 15.93
C GLY A 256 10.89 -14.96 16.64
N HIS A 257 10.43 -13.94 15.93
CA HIS A 257 10.15 -12.62 16.49
C HIS A 257 8.85 -12.05 15.93
N LEU A 258 8.29 -11.06 16.61
CA LEU A 258 7.17 -10.29 16.08
C LEU A 258 7.66 -9.51 14.86
N ILE A 259 6.88 -9.52 13.78
CA ILE A 259 7.24 -8.82 12.53
C ILE A 259 7.65 -7.38 12.80
N THR A 260 8.76 -6.94 12.19
CA THR A 260 9.19 -5.53 12.22
C THR A 260 8.50 -4.73 11.11
N ASN A 261 8.50 -3.41 11.21
CA ASN A 261 7.99 -2.52 10.18
C ASN A 261 8.82 -2.62 8.88
N ASN A 262 10.13 -2.84 9.00
CA ASN A 262 11.00 -3.08 7.87
C ASN A 262 10.68 -4.41 7.15
N GLU A 263 10.37 -5.47 7.88
CA GLU A 263 9.90 -6.73 7.29
C GLU A 263 8.53 -6.59 6.65
N TRP A 264 7.60 -5.89 7.31
CA TRP A 264 6.30 -5.55 6.73
C TRP A 264 6.48 -4.82 5.38
N MET A 265 7.26 -3.74 5.37
CA MET A 265 7.49 -2.95 4.17
C MET A 265 8.33 -3.69 3.12
N THR A 266 9.17 -4.65 3.51
CA THR A 266 9.80 -5.58 2.55
C THR A 266 8.77 -6.41 1.80
N ILE A 267 7.78 -6.96 2.52
CA ILE A 267 6.69 -7.73 1.92
C ILE A 267 5.86 -6.83 1.00
N VAL A 268 5.50 -5.62 1.46
CA VAL A 268 4.73 -4.65 0.65
C VAL A 268 5.48 -4.25 -0.62
N ARG A 269 6.77 -3.92 -0.51
CA ARG A 269 7.65 -3.61 -1.65
C ARG A 269 7.70 -4.77 -2.64
N ASN A 270 7.68 -6.00 -2.17
CA ASN A 270 7.65 -7.18 -3.04
C ASN A 270 6.29 -7.31 -3.75
N ILE A 271 5.19 -7.16 -3.01
CA ILE A 271 3.81 -7.28 -3.50
C ILE A 271 3.48 -6.26 -4.59
N GLU A 272 3.88 -4.99 -4.43
CA GLU A 272 3.60 -3.93 -5.40
C GLU A 272 4.27 -4.18 -6.76
N GLN A 273 5.33 -5.00 -6.80
CA GLN A 273 6.09 -5.32 -8.02
C GLN A 273 5.51 -6.52 -8.78
N VAL A 274 4.43 -7.15 -8.29
CA VAL A 274 3.82 -8.34 -8.91
C VAL A 274 2.55 -7.94 -9.68
N PRO A 275 2.53 -8.05 -11.02
CA PRO A 275 1.39 -7.63 -11.85
C PRO A 275 0.05 -8.25 -11.46
N SER A 276 0.04 -9.53 -11.05
CA SER A 276 -1.19 -10.26 -10.70
C SER A 276 -1.83 -9.84 -9.37
N ASN A 277 -1.16 -8.99 -8.58
CA ASN A 277 -1.75 -8.39 -7.40
C ASN A 277 -2.58 -7.14 -7.73
N TRP A 278 -2.31 -6.50 -8.87
CA TRP A 278 -2.99 -5.31 -9.31
C TRP A 278 -4.26 -5.66 -10.07
N SER A 279 -5.36 -4.95 -9.78
CA SER A 279 -6.64 -5.22 -10.43
C SER A 279 -6.64 -4.99 -11.94
N GLY A 280 -5.75 -4.12 -12.45
CA GLY A 280 -5.53 -3.90 -13.89
C GLY A 280 -4.65 -4.96 -14.56
N GLY A 281 -4.02 -5.85 -13.78
CA GLY A 281 -3.13 -6.90 -14.28
C GLY A 281 -1.72 -6.41 -14.67
N ALA A 282 -1.41 -5.13 -14.44
CA ALA A 282 -0.09 -4.54 -14.62
C ALA A 282 0.34 -3.81 -13.34
N VAL A 283 1.65 -3.76 -13.10
CA VAL A 283 2.21 -3.04 -11.94
C VAL A 283 1.75 -1.58 -11.94
N GLY A 284 1.12 -1.19 -10.83
CA GLY A 284 0.62 0.16 -10.61
C GLY A 284 -0.73 0.49 -11.26
N ASP A 285 -1.38 -0.47 -11.93
CA ASP A 285 -2.66 -0.27 -12.59
C ASP A 285 -3.86 -0.73 -11.74
N GLY A 286 -4.74 0.22 -11.41
CA GLY A 286 -5.90 0.00 -10.55
C GLY A 286 -5.52 -0.08 -9.06
N TYR A 287 -6.01 -1.10 -8.36
CA TYR A 287 -5.86 -1.26 -6.91
C TYR A 287 -5.15 -2.53 -6.49
N LEU A 288 -4.54 -2.48 -5.30
CA LEU A 288 -4.16 -3.65 -4.52
C LEU A 288 -5.34 -4.06 -3.61
N PRO A 289 -5.69 -5.34 -3.52
CA PRO A 289 -6.75 -5.80 -2.63
C PRO A 289 -6.48 -5.48 -1.14
N ARG A 290 -7.55 -5.13 -0.43
CA ARG A 290 -7.57 -4.75 0.99
C ARG A 290 -7.95 -5.89 1.94
N GLY A 291 -7.91 -7.13 1.46
CA GLY A 291 -8.30 -8.30 2.25
C GLY A 291 -9.71 -8.23 2.81
N ASN A 292 -9.96 -9.02 3.85
CA ASN A 292 -11.24 -8.95 4.55
C ASN A 292 -11.35 -7.59 5.26
N SER A 293 -12.15 -6.67 4.72
CA SER A 293 -12.31 -5.32 5.28
C SER A 293 -13.75 -4.82 5.33
N SER A 294 -14.72 -5.63 4.90
CA SER A 294 -16.14 -5.24 4.84
C SER A 294 -17.08 -6.36 5.27
N SER A 295 -16.65 -7.18 6.23
CA SER A 295 -17.46 -8.25 6.82
C SER A 295 -17.75 -7.99 8.30
N SER A 296 -18.53 -8.89 8.91
CA SER A 296 -18.94 -8.78 10.31
C SER A 296 -17.90 -9.29 11.31
N GLY A 297 -16.87 -10.01 10.87
CA GLY A 297 -15.90 -10.66 11.75
C GLY A 297 -14.65 -11.13 11.00
N ALA A 298 -13.67 -11.61 11.75
CA ALA A 298 -12.50 -12.24 11.16
C ALA A 298 -12.89 -13.54 10.45
N MET A 299 -12.11 -13.92 9.45
CA MET A 299 -12.30 -15.13 8.65
C MET A 299 -11.09 -16.03 8.73
N GLU A 300 -11.30 -17.32 8.47
CA GLU A 300 -10.25 -18.33 8.43
C GLU A 300 -9.56 -18.35 7.07
N GLY A 301 -8.47 -19.10 6.92
CA GLY A 301 -7.69 -19.18 5.67
C GLY A 301 -8.38 -19.91 4.50
N PHE A 302 -9.60 -20.43 4.68
CA PHE A 302 -10.38 -21.06 3.60
C PHE A 302 -11.38 -20.13 2.93
N ASP A 303 -11.83 -19.08 3.62
CA ASP A 303 -12.91 -18.22 3.13
C ASP A 303 -12.39 -17.26 2.06
N GLN A 304 -12.52 -17.65 0.79
CA GLN A 304 -12.06 -16.83 -0.31
C GLN A 304 -12.99 -15.64 -0.52
N LEU A 305 -12.38 -14.48 -0.76
CA LEU A 305 -13.04 -13.26 -1.25
C LEU A 305 -12.43 -12.85 -2.59
N SER A 306 -13.09 -11.93 -3.30
CA SER A 306 -12.68 -11.48 -4.63
C SER A 306 -12.71 -9.96 -4.76
N GLY A 307 -12.19 -9.42 -5.87
CA GLY A 307 -12.13 -7.98 -6.11
C GLY A 307 -11.32 -7.24 -5.03
N THR A 308 -11.83 -6.09 -4.59
CA THR A 308 -11.16 -5.23 -3.60
C THR A 308 -11.00 -5.88 -2.23
N THR A 309 -11.77 -6.93 -1.91
CA THR A 309 -11.66 -7.66 -0.65
C THR A 309 -10.93 -8.99 -0.77
N LYS A 310 -10.31 -9.29 -1.93
CA LYS A 310 -9.47 -10.48 -2.11
C LYS A 310 -8.40 -10.53 -1.00
N ARG A 311 -8.27 -11.70 -0.38
CA ARG A 311 -7.48 -11.93 0.85
C ARG A 311 -6.05 -12.40 0.61
N THR A 312 -5.69 -12.68 -0.63
CA THR A 312 -4.38 -13.21 -1.01
C THR A 312 -3.59 -12.25 -1.87
N LEU A 313 -2.29 -12.15 -1.57
CA LEU A 313 -1.30 -11.42 -2.35
C LEU A 313 -0.14 -12.37 -2.66
N THR A 314 0.44 -12.22 -3.85
CA THR A 314 1.52 -13.09 -4.37
C THR A 314 2.85 -12.35 -4.29
N LEU A 315 3.92 -13.04 -3.89
CA LEU A 315 5.28 -12.52 -3.88
C LEU A 315 5.99 -12.82 -5.21
N THR A 316 7.10 -12.15 -5.49
CA THR A 316 7.87 -12.29 -6.74
C THR A 316 8.44 -13.69 -6.96
N ASN A 317 8.56 -14.50 -5.90
CA ASN A 317 8.95 -15.91 -5.96
C ASN A 317 7.75 -16.87 -6.09
N GLY A 318 6.53 -16.36 -6.25
CA GLY A 318 5.30 -17.15 -6.39
C GLY A 318 4.65 -17.57 -5.07
N GLU A 319 5.27 -17.29 -3.92
CA GLU A 319 4.65 -17.53 -2.62
C GLU A 319 3.39 -16.69 -2.44
N VAL A 320 2.43 -17.21 -1.66
CA VAL A 320 1.16 -16.52 -1.40
C VAL A 320 1.02 -16.23 0.08
N ILE A 321 0.80 -14.96 0.42
CA ILE A 321 0.51 -14.50 1.77
C ILE A 321 -0.98 -14.15 1.91
N TRP A 322 -1.56 -14.53 3.04
CA TRP A 322 -2.96 -14.28 3.37
C TRP A 322 -3.09 -13.14 4.37
N ASP A 323 -4.13 -12.32 4.21
CA ASP A 323 -4.59 -11.36 5.22
C ASP A 323 -3.49 -10.40 5.70
N LEU A 324 -2.66 -9.95 4.76
CA LEU A 324 -1.69 -8.87 5.04
C LEU A 324 -2.41 -7.51 5.06
N ALA A 325 -3.38 -7.30 4.17
CA ALA A 325 -4.04 -6.01 3.96
C ALA A 325 -5.39 -5.84 4.69
N GLY A 326 -5.79 -6.82 5.52
CA GLY A 326 -7.08 -6.85 6.20
C GLY A 326 -7.24 -8.13 7.03
N ASN A 327 -8.44 -8.39 7.54
CA ASN A 327 -8.80 -9.39 8.54
C ASN A 327 -8.56 -8.93 9.97
N VAL A 328 -7.37 -9.07 10.54
CA VAL A 328 -7.02 -8.55 11.88
C VAL A 328 -5.81 -7.62 11.75
N ARG A 329 -5.83 -6.49 12.47
CA ARG A 329 -4.65 -5.59 12.50
C ARG A 329 -3.48 -6.31 13.13
N GLN A 330 -2.29 -6.04 12.64
CA GLN A 330 -1.08 -6.71 13.09
C GLN A 330 -0.23 -5.74 13.91
N TRP A 331 0.10 -6.09 15.15
CA TRP A 331 1.23 -5.46 15.82
C TRP A 331 2.50 -5.68 15.01
N THR A 332 3.33 -4.65 14.87
CA THR A 332 4.76 -4.83 14.61
C THR A 332 5.55 -4.64 15.90
N SER A 333 6.84 -4.98 15.91
CA SER A 333 7.72 -4.75 17.06
C SER A 333 8.13 -3.28 17.26
N ASP A 334 7.77 -2.40 16.35
CA ASP A 334 8.27 -1.02 16.29
C ASP A 334 7.40 -0.07 17.13
N THR A 335 8.06 0.94 17.68
CA THR A 335 7.42 2.05 18.39
C THR A 335 7.88 3.38 17.82
N ILE A 336 7.10 4.42 18.08
CA ILE A 336 7.39 5.81 17.73
C ILE A 336 6.88 6.71 18.83
N GLN A 337 7.64 7.74 19.18
CA GLN A 337 7.15 8.77 20.09
C GLN A 337 6.14 9.65 19.35
N ARG A 338 5.14 10.19 20.06
CA ARG A 338 4.10 11.02 19.45
C ARG A 338 4.67 12.19 18.63
N LYS A 339 5.66 12.89 19.19
CA LYS A 339 6.36 14.01 18.52
C LYS A 339 7.10 13.63 17.24
N ASP A 340 7.39 12.33 17.05
CA ASP A 340 8.14 11.80 15.92
C ASP A 340 7.20 11.17 14.88
N GLN A 341 5.88 11.30 15.03
CA GLN A 341 4.89 10.81 14.06
C GLN A 341 4.79 11.74 12.83
N PRO A 342 4.35 11.23 11.66
CA PRO A 342 4.22 12.04 10.46
C PRO A 342 3.09 13.07 10.59
N ASP A 343 3.40 14.28 10.14
CA ASP A 343 2.44 15.38 10.04
C ASP A 343 1.59 15.26 8.76
N GLY A 344 0.35 15.70 8.84
CA GLY A 344 -0.62 15.61 7.75
C GLY A 344 -1.24 16.97 7.40
N PHE A 345 -1.62 17.09 6.13
CA PHE A 345 -1.99 18.35 5.48
C PHE A 345 -3.43 18.30 4.96
N ASN A 346 -4.04 19.46 4.79
CA ASN A 346 -5.36 19.56 4.17
C ASN A 346 -5.25 19.48 2.63
N ASN A 347 -6.22 18.84 1.97
CA ASN A 347 -6.26 18.74 0.50
C ASN A 347 -6.26 20.10 -0.22
N VAL A 348 -6.85 21.13 0.41
CA VAL A 348 -7.03 22.47 -0.18
C VAL A 348 -5.73 23.28 -0.21
N ASP A 349 -4.81 23.03 0.73
CA ASP A 349 -3.58 23.80 0.89
C ASP A 349 -2.48 22.96 1.55
N ASP A 350 -1.41 22.74 0.78
CA ASP A 350 -0.26 21.90 1.16
C ASP A 350 0.64 22.58 2.20
N SER A 351 0.37 23.84 2.52
CA SER A 351 1.02 24.57 3.61
C SER A 351 0.22 24.56 4.91
N ASN A 352 -1.05 24.11 4.88
CA ASN A 352 -1.93 24.14 6.02
C ASN A 352 -1.97 22.76 6.71
N ASN A 353 -1.24 22.67 7.82
CA ASN A 353 -1.21 21.46 8.62
C ASN A 353 -2.52 21.28 9.39
N THR A 354 -2.80 20.02 9.70
CA THR A 354 -3.88 19.68 10.63
C THR A 354 -3.28 19.41 12.00
N SER A 355 -4.01 19.71 13.07
CA SER A 355 -3.56 19.44 14.44
C SER A 355 -4.37 18.32 15.08
N GLY A 356 -3.67 17.36 15.70
CA GLY A 356 -4.27 16.27 16.45
C GLY A 356 -4.27 14.93 15.72
N PHE A 357 -4.93 13.94 16.34
CA PHE A 357 -5.11 12.62 15.75
C PHE A 357 -6.17 12.65 14.65
N ASN A 358 -5.80 12.23 13.44
CA ASN A 358 -6.74 12.10 12.33
C ASN A 358 -6.38 10.97 11.36
N TRP A 359 -7.31 10.65 10.46
CA TRP A 359 -7.05 9.80 9.30
C TRP A 359 -6.52 10.65 8.15
N PHE A 360 -5.45 10.17 7.53
CA PHE A 360 -4.83 10.78 6.35
C PHE A 360 -4.74 9.74 5.24
N ASP A 361 -5.12 10.14 4.03
CA ASP A 361 -4.76 9.38 2.84
C ASP A 361 -3.26 9.55 2.50
N TYR A 362 -2.70 8.63 1.73
CA TYR A 362 -1.32 8.79 1.21
C TYR A 362 -1.23 9.77 0.05
N PHE A 363 -2.36 10.10 -0.56
CA PHE A 363 -2.48 11.11 -1.60
C PHE A 363 -3.90 11.70 -1.62
N LYS A 364 -4.03 12.91 -2.15
CA LYS A 364 -5.31 13.62 -2.27
C LYS A 364 -6.35 12.78 -3.02
N GLY A 365 -7.63 13.03 -2.73
CA GLY A 365 -8.75 12.37 -3.40
C GLY A 365 -9.12 10.99 -2.84
N GLY A 366 -8.42 10.50 -1.82
CA GLY A 366 -8.67 9.17 -1.25
C GLY A 366 -9.91 9.03 -0.38
N GLY A 367 -10.76 10.06 -0.25
CA GLY A 367 -12.03 10.01 0.46
C GLY A 367 -12.01 10.65 1.86
N VAL A 368 -10.87 11.17 2.31
CA VAL A 368 -10.81 12.18 3.38
C VAL A 368 -10.18 13.48 2.85
N ASP A 369 -10.49 14.60 3.50
CA ASP A 369 -9.98 15.93 3.12
C ASP A 369 -8.55 16.21 3.62
N GLN A 370 -7.80 15.16 3.95
CA GLN A 370 -6.48 15.24 4.57
C GLN A 370 -5.56 14.13 4.07
N TYR A 371 -4.27 14.41 3.94
CA TYR A 371 -3.31 13.47 3.39
C TYR A 371 -1.89 13.67 3.96
N ILE A 372 -1.02 12.68 3.78
CA ILE A 372 0.42 12.80 4.04
C ILE A 372 1.12 13.22 2.76
N TYR A 373 1.92 14.28 2.83
CA TYR A 373 2.66 14.79 1.70
C TYR A 373 4.07 14.20 1.66
N SER A 374 4.43 13.47 0.61
CA SER A 374 5.73 12.76 0.54
C SER A 374 6.95 13.67 0.70
N ASP A 375 6.83 14.92 0.25
CA ASP A 375 7.95 15.87 0.21
C ASP A 375 8.10 16.63 1.53
N ASN A 376 7.11 16.53 2.41
CA ASN A 376 7.14 17.10 3.75
C ASN A 376 6.39 16.19 4.73
N LEU A 377 7.15 15.37 5.47
CA LEU A 377 6.60 14.49 6.50
C LEU A 377 6.63 15.10 7.90
N GLY A 378 6.98 16.38 8.01
CA GLY A 378 7.16 17.06 9.28
C GLY A 378 8.38 16.58 10.05
N ASN A 379 8.30 16.53 11.38
CA ASN A 379 9.40 16.15 12.26
C ASN A 379 9.57 14.63 12.44
N THR A 380 8.97 13.83 11.56
CA THR A 380 8.90 12.40 11.77
C THR A 380 10.25 11.70 11.62
N THR A 381 10.38 10.57 12.32
CA THR A 381 11.46 9.61 12.11
C THR A 381 11.17 8.62 10.97
N LEU A 382 9.92 8.55 10.50
CA LEU A 382 9.54 7.72 9.34
C LEU A 382 10.04 8.33 8.04
N LYS A 383 10.45 7.48 7.11
CA LYS A 383 10.97 7.89 5.81
C LYS A 383 10.01 7.47 4.70
N TYR A 384 10.30 7.93 3.49
CA TYR A 384 9.51 7.57 2.30
C TYR A 384 9.30 6.05 2.19
N LYS A 385 10.36 5.26 2.41
CA LYS A 385 10.32 3.79 2.36
C LYS A 385 9.32 3.15 3.33
N ASP A 386 8.98 3.84 4.42
CA ASP A 386 8.11 3.33 5.49
C ASP A 386 6.63 3.62 5.25
N LEU A 387 6.33 4.56 4.35
CA LEU A 387 5.00 5.12 4.16
C LEU A 387 4.46 4.95 2.73
N PHE A 388 5.32 4.96 1.71
CA PHE A 388 4.89 5.02 0.32
C PHE A 388 5.36 3.81 -0.49
N LEU A 389 4.62 3.54 -1.57
CA LEU A 389 4.97 2.55 -2.59
C LEU A 389 6.05 3.10 -3.53
N LEU A 390 6.89 2.22 -4.06
CA LEU A 390 7.88 2.54 -5.09
C LEU A 390 7.22 3.09 -6.36
N THR A 391 6.11 2.47 -6.76
CA THR A 391 5.57 2.66 -8.11
C THR A 391 4.82 3.97 -8.27
N SER A 392 4.30 4.54 -7.18
CA SER A 392 3.73 5.89 -7.17
C SER A 392 3.62 6.45 -5.74
N ASN A 393 3.87 7.75 -5.58
CA ASN A 393 3.49 8.53 -4.40
C ASN A 393 2.05 9.08 -4.48
N THR A 394 1.34 8.85 -5.59
CA THR A 394 -0.02 9.39 -5.80
C THR A 394 -1.13 8.41 -5.44
N TYR A 395 -0.82 7.31 -4.76
CA TYR A 395 -1.82 6.32 -4.41
C TYR A 395 -2.63 6.71 -3.20
N ASN A 396 -3.93 6.42 -3.24
CA ASN A 396 -4.85 6.74 -2.18
C ASN A 396 -5.77 5.56 -1.83
N ALA A 397 -6.51 5.66 -0.72
CA ALA A 397 -7.33 4.56 -0.25
C ALA A 397 -8.51 4.23 -1.18
N THR A 398 -9.11 5.22 -1.84
CA THR A 398 -10.32 5.02 -2.66
C THR A 398 -10.00 4.39 -4.01
N ASP A 399 -9.00 4.92 -4.71
CA ASP A 399 -8.69 4.53 -6.09
C ASP A 399 -7.75 3.34 -6.16
N ASN A 400 -6.80 3.23 -5.22
CA ASN A 400 -5.72 2.23 -5.27
C ASN A 400 -5.77 1.20 -4.15
N GLY A 401 -6.64 1.38 -3.14
CA GLY A 401 -6.81 0.40 -2.07
C GLY A 401 -5.60 0.25 -1.15
N VAL A 402 -4.68 1.22 -1.11
CA VAL A 402 -3.46 1.11 -0.31
C VAL A 402 -3.71 1.27 1.21
N GLY A 403 -4.86 1.84 1.58
CA GLY A 403 -5.25 2.11 2.95
C GLY A 403 -4.94 3.54 3.40
N ARG A 404 -5.12 3.81 4.69
CA ARG A 404 -4.87 5.12 5.31
C ARG A 404 -3.97 5.01 6.53
N ILE A 405 -3.38 6.14 6.92
CA ILE A 405 -2.65 6.28 8.16
C ILE A 405 -3.46 7.07 9.20
N TYR A 406 -3.41 6.64 10.46
CA TYR A 406 -3.93 7.38 11.61
C TYR A 406 -2.78 7.83 12.51
N THR A 407 -2.49 9.12 12.50
CA THR A 407 -1.31 9.72 13.12
C THR A 407 -1.68 11.01 13.86
N TYR A 408 -0.86 11.42 14.83
CA TYR A 408 -0.94 12.73 15.47
C TYR A 408 -0.10 13.72 14.65
N SER A 409 -0.75 14.72 14.07
CA SER A 409 -0.09 15.80 13.33
C SER A 409 0.00 17.04 14.20
N ASP A 410 1.22 17.55 14.45
CA ASP A 410 1.53 18.84 15.08
C ASP A 410 3.06 19.07 15.08
N PHE A 411 3.54 20.03 14.26
CA PHE A 411 4.95 20.42 14.17
C PHE A 411 5.57 20.86 15.50
N SER A 412 4.74 21.28 16.46
CA SER A 412 5.17 21.74 17.77
C SER A 412 5.05 20.69 18.87
N ASP A 413 4.66 19.45 18.52
CA ASP A 413 4.53 18.39 19.52
C ASP A 413 5.88 18.06 20.16
N THR A 414 5.84 17.86 21.47
CA THR A 414 7.00 17.51 22.29
C THR A 414 6.75 16.24 23.10
N SER A 415 5.58 15.61 22.96
CA SER A 415 5.21 14.43 23.72
C SER A 415 6.08 13.23 23.35
N THR A 416 6.71 12.66 24.37
CA THR A 416 7.51 11.43 24.28
C THR A 416 6.67 10.16 24.50
N THR A 417 5.34 10.26 24.50
CA THR A 417 4.46 9.08 24.65
C THR A 417 4.72 8.12 23.50
N GLU A 418 5.04 6.87 23.84
CA GLU A 418 5.30 5.82 22.85
C GLU A 418 4.03 5.17 22.34
N TYR A 419 3.94 5.06 21.02
CA TYR A 419 2.90 4.36 20.29
C TYR A 419 3.51 3.23 19.47
N ALA A 420 2.84 2.09 19.45
CA ALA A 420 3.22 0.92 18.68
C ALA A 420 2.54 0.91 17.30
N PHE A 421 3.17 0.27 16.33
CA PHE A 421 2.69 0.24 14.95
C PHE A 421 1.65 -0.85 14.78
N LEU A 422 0.54 -0.49 14.14
CA LEU A 422 -0.54 -1.40 13.78
C LEU A 422 -0.76 -1.36 12.28
N ARG A 423 -0.52 -2.49 11.59
CA ARG A 423 -0.58 -2.60 10.13
C ARG A 423 -1.75 -3.44 9.62
N GLY A 424 -2.04 -3.34 8.32
CA GLY A 424 -3.00 -4.18 7.58
C GLY A 424 -4.46 -3.74 7.66
N GLY A 425 -4.98 -3.45 8.85
CA GLY A 425 -6.40 -3.14 9.05
C GLY A 425 -7.21 -4.37 9.49
N HIS A 426 -8.49 -4.18 9.83
CA HIS A 426 -9.37 -5.26 10.28
C HIS A 426 -10.61 -5.45 9.39
N TRP A 427 -11.36 -6.53 9.61
CA TRP A 427 -12.55 -6.97 8.86
C TRP A 427 -13.66 -5.93 8.65
N GLY A 428 -13.67 -4.84 9.44
CA GLY A 428 -14.66 -3.77 9.36
C GLY A 428 -14.06 -2.40 9.02
N ASN A 429 -12.78 -2.32 8.62
CA ASN A 429 -12.12 -1.04 8.36
C ASN A 429 -12.59 -0.33 7.07
N GLY A 430 -13.28 -1.04 6.18
CA GLY A 430 -13.72 -0.54 4.89
C GLY A 430 -12.54 -0.04 4.07
N THR A 431 -12.60 1.24 3.69
CA THR A 431 -11.56 1.87 2.87
C THR A 431 -10.24 2.11 3.59
N ASN A 432 -10.23 2.10 4.92
CA ASN A 432 -9.01 2.36 5.70
C ASN A 432 -8.00 1.22 5.61
N ALA A 433 -8.45 -0.02 5.37
CA ALA A 433 -7.59 -1.20 5.28
C ALA A 433 -6.71 -1.15 4.02
N GLY A 434 -5.63 -1.92 4.00
CA GLY A 434 -4.71 -1.95 2.87
C GLY A 434 -3.29 -2.30 3.31
N VAL A 435 -2.43 -2.61 2.33
CA VAL A 435 -1.04 -2.99 2.58
C VAL A 435 -0.22 -1.89 3.28
N LEU A 436 -0.59 -0.62 3.08
CA LEU A 436 0.04 0.52 3.75
C LEU A 436 -0.66 0.94 5.04
N HIS A 437 -1.88 0.44 5.35
CA HIS A 437 -2.63 0.82 6.55
C HIS A 437 -1.73 0.90 7.78
N LEU A 438 -1.74 2.02 8.49
CA LEU A 438 -0.92 2.25 9.67
C LEU A 438 -1.70 3.02 10.74
N VAL A 439 -1.72 2.55 11.98
CA VAL A 439 -2.32 3.28 13.11
C VAL A 439 -1.29 3.50 14.20
N LEU A 440 -1.12 4.76 14.63
CA LEU A 440 -0.11 5.22 15.59
C LEU A 440 -0.74 5.86 16.84
N ASN A 441 -1.87 5.34 17.33
CA ASN A 441 -2.57 5.86 18.51
C ASN A 441 -2.77 4.85 19.65
N LYS A 442 -2.12 3.69 19.58
CA LYS A 442 -2.16 2.66 20.63
C LYS A 442 -0.79 2.45 21.25
N THR A 443 -0.73 2.53 22.58
CA THR A 443 0.49 2.21 23.33
C THR A 443 0.77 0.70 23.26
N PRO A 444 2.03 0.25 23.45
CA PRO A 444 2.40 -1.17 23.44
C PRO A 444 1.52 -2.09 24.31
N GLY A 445 1.02 -1.59 25.45
CA GLY A 445 0.16 -2.32 26.38
C GLY A 445 -1.34 -2.35 26.02
N SER A 446 -1.74 -1.77 24.89
CA SER A 446 -3.14 -1.77 24.46
C SER A 446 -3.60 -3.15 24.00
N ARG A 447 -4.87 -3.48 24.22
CA ARG A 447 -5.52 -4.69 23.68
C ARG A 447 -6.79 -4.34 22.93
N SER A 448 -7.07 -5.07 21.86
CA SER A 448 -8.33 -4.97 21.13
C SER A 448 -8.62 -6.30 20.44
N ILE A 449 -9.89 -6.68 20.36
CA ILE A 449 -10.36 -7.80 19.54
C ILE A 449 -10.00 -7.65 18.05
N LEU A 450 -9.60 -6.46 17.61
CA LEU A 450 -9.26 -6.14 16.23
C LEU A 450 -7.76 -6.25 15.94
N ILE A 451 -6.94 -6.58 16.95
CA ILE A 451 -5.48 -6.54 16.89
C ILE A 451 -4.91 -7.91 17.29
N GLY A 452 -4.11 -8.48 16.40
CA GLY A 452 -3.40 -9.74 16.51
C GLY A 452 -1.91 -9.57 16.20
N LEU A 453 -1.30 -10.65 15.69
CA LEU A 453 0.14 -10.73 15.44
C LEU A 453 0.51 -11.63 14.26
N ARG A 454 1.68 -11.34 13.70
CA ARG A 454 2.37 -12.13 12.68
C ARG A 454 3.82 -12.33 13.11
N CYS A 455 4.29 -13.58 13.09
CA CYS A 455 5.68 -13.87 13.47
C CYS A 455 6.55 -14.11 12.25
N VAL A 456 7.84 -13.80 12.41
CA VAL A 456 8.91 -13.98 11.43
C VAL A 456 9.98 -14.91 12.02
N LYS A 457 10.68 -15.64 11.15
CA LYS A 457 11.78 -16.56 11.45
C LYS A 457 12.95 -16.36 10.49
#